data_AF-A0A258Y4D7-F1
#
_entry.id   AF-A0A258Y4D7-F1
#
_cell.length_a   1.000
_cell.length_b   1.000
_cell.length_c   1.000
_cell.angle_alpha   90.00
_cell.angle_beta   90.00
_cell.angle_gamma   90.00
#
_symmetry.space_group_name_H-M   'P 1'
#
loop_
_entity.id
_entity.type
_entity.pdbx_description
1 polymer ?
#
loop_
_entity_poly.entity_id
_entity_poly.type
_entity_poly.pdbx_seq_one_letter_code
_entity_poly.pdbx_strand_id
1 'polypeptide(L)'
;MRKYYLQKALFFFLLVISFEFAIAQNNSKPYADFYVSTLGNDGWTGKLAEPNASKTDGPFATIHRAKNAVRLMKKNCYRNIYVLIRGGEYQLSETEIFTPADSHYDSYQIVYMAYADENPVFSSDIVITGWKLASSFKGLPSVANGKVFVASLPELPKGKERFFTLYDQGKLLTRARSKGFEPTKVMTGGDGGGVDWKGMIKADRNSIWFPNGIIKNWNNLADIELFVQPNVGYVTNYLTLASVDEQKSVAQTVLPATYPMGKIDKHLHAMEGGSCRVENAIDYLDAPGEWVVNTKEKLVYYWPVSGQPHQVTFPALSEYFFVDGHESGGLVRNIAFKGITFTRGEREQITKKDIGLQHEWDMWNKDNAMVRFRDAEYCEISNCRLTNSGGAGIRFDLHAQVI
;
A
#
# COMPACT_ATOMS: atom_id res chain seq x y z
N MET A 1 30.66 -14.37 77.18
CA MET A 1 29.83 -15.35 76.43
C MET A 1 28.63 -14.67 75.77
N ARG A 2 28.84 -13.79 74.79
CA ARG A 2 27.76 -13.00 74.16
C ARG A 2 28.14 -12.63 72.72
N LYS A 3 28.52 -13.63 71.92
CA LYS A 3 28.88 -13.46 70.49
C LYS A 3 28.47 -14.65 69.60
N TYR A 4 27.50 -15.47 70.01
CA TYR A 4 27.10 -16.68 69.28
C TYR A 4 25.58 -16.87 69.07
N TYR A 5 24.76 -15.83 69.29
CA TYR A 5 23.30 -15.92 69.14
C TYR A 5 22.68 -14.93 68.14
N LEU A 6 23.48 -14.20 67.37
CA LEU A 6 22.97 -13.20 66.40
C LEU A 6 23.17 -13.59 64.93
N GLN A 7 23.43 -14.87 64.64
CA GLN A 7 23.68 -15.34 63.27
C GLN A 7 22.83 -16.56 62.86
N LYS A 8 21.80 -16.89 63.65
CA LYS A 8 20.79 -17.91 63.31
C LYS A 8 19.35 -17.40 63.23
N ALA A 9 19.12 -16.12 63.52
CA ALA A 9 17.80 -15.48 63.39
C ALA A 9 17.60 -14.76 62.05
N LEU A 10 18.65 -14.62 61.22
CA LEU A 10 18.57 -13.92 59.92
C LEU A 10 18.50 -14.87 58.70
N PHE A 11 18.42 -16.19 58.93
CA PHE A 11 18.32 -17.19 57.86
C PHE A 11 17.00 -17.96 57.87
N PHE A 12 16.13 -17.71 58.87
CA PHE A 12 14.78 -18.29 58.95
C PHE A 12 13.67 -17.28 58.65
N PHE A 13 14.04 -16.04 58.30
CA PHE A 13 13.13 -14.97 57.86
C PHE A 13 13.35 -14.58 56.39
N LEU A 14 13.95 -15.50 55.62
CA LEU A 14 14.16 -15.39 54.17
C LEU A 14 13.62 -16.62 53.42
N LEU A 15 12.84 -17.48 54.09
CA LEU A 15 12.33 -18.74 53.53
C LEU A 15 10.82 -18.96 53.76
N VAL A 16 10.10 -17.91 54.15
CA VAL A 16 8.61 -17.89 54.21
C VAL A 16 8.08 -16.53 53.71
N ILE A 17 8.75 -15.95 52.72
CA ILE A 17 8.15 -14.97 51.78
C ILE A 17 8.46 -15.44 50.36
N SER A 18 8.28 -16.73 50.12
CA SER A 18 7.79 -17.23 48.84
C SER A 18 6.27 -17.35 48.96
N PHE A 19 5.61 -16.26 49.38
CA PHE A 19 4.18 -16.12 49.15
C PHE A 19 4.06 -15.85 47.65
N GLU A 20 3.41 -16.77 46.98
CA GLU A 20 3.07 -16.78 45.58
C GLU A 20 2.65 -15.38 45.10
N PHE A 21 3.58 -14.61 44.54
CA PHE A 21 3.26 -13.80 43.38
C PHE A 21 3.35 -14.72 42.15
N ALA A 22 2.54 -15.77 42.16
CA ALA A 22 1.88 -16.13 40.92
C ALA A 22 1.03 -14.90 40.60
N ILE A 23 1.56 -14.00 39.78
CA ILE A 23 0.71 -13.20 38.93
C ILE A 23 -0.04 -14.26 38.14
N ALA A 24 -1.22 -14.64 38.63
CA ALA A 24 -2.26 -15.12 37.77
C ALA A 24 -2.47 -13.96 36.80
N GLN A 25 -1.73 -13.97 35.68
CA GLN A 25 -2.18 -13.30 34.49
C GLN A 25 -3.58 -13.85 34.34
N ASN A 26 -4.55 -12.96 34.54
CA ASN A 26 -5.94 -13.28 34.37
C ASN A 26 -6.08 -13.62 32.89
N ASN A 27 -5.79 -14.87 32.52
CA ASN A 27 -5.86 -15.44 31.19
C ASN A 27 -7.34 -15.65 30.82
N SER A 28 -8.20 -14.69 31.18
CA SER A 28 -9.51 -14.62 30.58
C SER A 28 -9.28 -14.33 29.10
N LYS A 29 -9.43 -15.36 28.27
CA LYS A 29 -9.41 -15.21 26.81
C LYS A 29 -10.31 -14.00 26.47
N PRO A 30 -9.83 -13.04 25.67
CA PRO A 30 -10.63 -11.88 25.32
C PRO A 30 -11.96 -12.37 24.73
N TYR A 31 -13.07 -11.80 25.21
CA TYR A 31 -14.41 -12.19 24.76
C TYR A 31 -14.56 -11.86 23.27
N ALA A 32 -15.09 -12.82 22.51
CA ALA A 32 -15.45 -12.63 21.11
C ALA A 32 -16.78 -13.30 20.80
N ASP A 33 -17.54 -12.68 19.90
CA ASP A 33 -18.69 -13.30 19.26
C ASP A 33 -18.25 -14.23 18.12
N PHE A 34 -17.22 -13.81 17.39
CA PHE A 34 -16.63 -14.58 16.31
C PHE A 34 -15.10 -14.45 16.27
N TYR A 35 -14.46 -15.44 15.68
CA TYR A 35 -13.01 -15.51 15.47
C TYR A 35 -12.68 -15.70 13.99
N VAL A 36 -11.57 -15.11 13.57
CA VAL A 36 -10.99 -15.30 12.23
C VAL A 36 -9.56 -15.81 12.39
N SER A 37 -9.16 -16.83 11.63
CA SER A 37 -7.83 -17.45 11.71
C SER A 37 -7.37 -17.98 10.36
N THR A 38 -6.06 -17.97 10.12
CA THR A 38 -5.42 -18.66 8.99
C THR A 38 -5.58 -20.19 9.04
N LEU A 39 -5.96 -20.74 10.19
CA LEU A 39 -6.34 -22.15 10.37
C LEU A 39 -7.86 -22.37 10.31
N GLY A 40 -8.63 -21.31 9.99
CA GLY A 40 -10.08 -21.31 9.98
C GLY A 40 -10.70 -21.97 8.76
N ASN A 41 -12.03 -22.07 8.79
CA ASN A 41 -12.84 -22.54 7.68
C ASN A 41 -14.17 -21.77 7.65
N ASP A 42 -14.56 -21.23 6.50
CA ASP A 42 -15.76 -20.40 6.37
C ASP A 42 -17.08 -21.20 6.49
N GLY A 43 -17.00 -22.53 6.45
CA GLY A 43 -18.10 -23.44 6.77
C GLY A 43 -18.31 -23.69 8.28
N TRP A 44 -17.39 -23.28 9.14
CA TRP A 44 -17.52 -23.41 10.59
C TRP A 44 -18.40 -22.31 11.21
N THR A 45 -18.66 -22.40 12.51
CA THR A 45 -19.51 -21.44 13.22
C THR A 45 -18.81 -20.11 13.52
N GLY A 46 -17.46 -20.11 13.52
CA GLY A 46 -16.64 -18.98 13.89
C GLY A 46 -16.58 -18.71 15.41
N LYS A 47 -17.24 -19.53 16.25
CA LYS A 47 -17.38 -19.25 17.70
C LYS A 47 -16.23 -19.76 18.55
N LEU A 48 -15.34 -20.57 17.99
CA LEU A 48 -14.18 -21.10 18.68
C LEU A 48 -12.93 -20.37 18.20
N ALA A 49 -12.07 -19.98 19.15
CA ALA A 49 -10.80 -19.32 18.84
C ALA A 49 -9.81 -20.21 18.07
N GLU A 50 -10.01 -21.53 18.12
CA GLU A 50 -9.19 -22.57 17.51
C GLU A 50 -10.08 -23.68 16.97
N PRO A 51 -9.65 -24.42 15.93
CA PRO A 51 -10.35 -25.62 15.48
C PRO A 51 -10.53 -26.61 16.65
N ASN A 52 -11.72 -27.21 16.75
CA ASN A 52 -11.92 -28.31 17.69
C ASN A 52 -11.10 -29.54 17.26
N ALA A 53 -10.91 -30.50 18.18
CA ALA A 53 -10.06 -31.68 17.93
C ALA A 53 -10.47 -32.48 16.68
N SER A 54 -11.76 -32.53 16.37
CA SER A 54 -12.32 -33.21 15.20
C SER A 54 -12.28 -32.38 13.91
N LYS A 55 -11.83 -31.12 13.94
CA LYS A 55 -11.86 -30.16 12.82
C LYS A 55 -13.25 -30.01 12.19
N THR A 56 -14.30 -30.12 13.00
CA THR A 56 -15.70 -29.96 12.58
C THR A 56 -16.25 -28.58 12.88
N ASP A 57 -15.57 -27.82 13.74
CA ASP A 57 -15.89 -26.43 14.06
C ASP A 57 -14.63 -25.66 14.47
N GLY A 58 -14.67 -24.33 14.44
CA GLY A 58 -13.51 -23.47 14.62
C GLY A 58 -13.77 -22.01 14.23
N PRO A 59 -12.70 -21.22 14.05
CA PRO A 59 -12.78 -19.83 13.56
C PRO A 59 -13.12 -19.79 12.06
N PHE A 60 -13.65 -18.66 11.58
CA PHE A 60 -13.76 -18.41 10.15
C PHE A 60 -12.38 -18.28 9.51
N ALA A 61 -12.26 -18.58 8.22
CA ALA A 61 -11.03 -18.37 7.46
C ALA A 61 -10.89 -16.90 7.04
N THR A 62 -12.01 -16.24 6.73
CA THR A 62 -12.01 -14.89 6.12
C THR A 62 -12.73 -13.85 6.97
N ILE A 63 -12.27 -12.59 6.83
CA ILE A 63 -12.97 -11.43 7.39
C ILE A 63 -14.36 -11.24 6.74
N HIS A 64 -14.47 -11.55 5.44
CA HIS A 64 -15.71 -11.53 4.69
C HIS A 64 -16.80 -12.39 5.34
N ARG A 65 -16.45 -13.64 5.67
CA ARG A 65 -17.36 -14.57 6.32
C ARG A 65 -17.78 -14.11 7.70
N ALA A 66 -16.86 -13.53 8.47
CA ALA A 66 -17.14 -12.97 9.78
C ALA A 66 -18.09 -11.78 9.70
N LYS A 67 -17.85 -10.83 8.78
CA LYS A 67 -18.75 -9.71 8.49
C LYS A 67 -20.17 -10.19 8.17
N ASN A 68 -20.30 -11.20 7.31
CA ASN A 68 -21.60 -11.79 6.99
C ASN A 68 -22.27 -12.48 8.20
N ALA A 69 -21.51 -13.09 9.11
CA ALA A 69 -22.05 -13.65 10.35
C ALA A 69 -22.56 -12.53 11.29
N VAL A 70 -21.80 -11.44 11.42
CA VAL A 70 -22.19 -10.26 12.20
C VAL A 70 -23.48 -9.65 11.67
N ARG A 71 -23.63 -9.51 10.34
CA ARG A 71 -24.87 -9.02 9.71
C ARG A 71 -26.12 -9.80 10.15
N LEU A 72 -25.99 -11.11 10.34
CA LEU A 72 -27.09 -11.96 10.80
C LEU A 72 -27.34 -11.80 12.30
N MET A 73 -26.27 -11.80 13.09
CA MET A 73 -26.34 -11.70 14.55
C MET A 73 -26.90 -10.35 15.02
N LYS A 74 -26.48 -9.24 14.39
CA LYS A 74 -26.78 -7.89 14.88
C LYS A 74 -28.27 -7.55 14.92
N LYS A 75 -29.10 -8.21 14.10
CA LYS A 75 -30.55 -7.96 13.99
C LYS A 75 -31.30 -8.02 15.33
N ASN A 76 -30.78 -8.77 16.30
CA ASN A 76 -31.37 -8.93 17.63
C ASN A 76 -30.34 -8.70 18.76
N CYS A 77 -29.30 -7.90 18.50
CA CYS A 77 -28.20 -7.69 19.45
C CYS A 77 -28.11 -6.22 19.88
N TYR A 78 -28.33 -5.96 21.17
CA TYR A 78 -28.26 -4.61 21.78
C TYR A 78 -27.02 -4.51 22.69
N ARG A 79 -25.86 -4.81 22.12
CA ARG A 79 -24.53 -4.66 22.73
C ARG A 79 -23.47 -4.59 21.64
N ASN A 80 -22.25 -4.26 22.03
CA ASN A 80 -21.09 -4.37 21.17
C ASN A 80 -20.91 -5.81 20.67
N ILE A 81 -20.45 -5.95 19.43
CA ILE A 81 -20.13 -7.23 18.79
C ILE A 81 -18.62 -7.26 18.55
N TYR A 82 -17.96 -8.34 18.97
CA TYR A 82 -16.51 -8.47 18.88
C TYR A 82 -16.10 -9.59 17.93
N VAL A 83 -15.29 -9.25 16.93
CA VAL A 83 -14.65 -10.19 16.01
C VAL A 83 -13.14 -10.16 16.27
N LEU A 84 -12.60 -11.24 16.82
CA LEU A 84 -11.16 -11.33 17.11
C LEU A 84 -10.41 -12.08 16.02
N ILE A 85 -9.38 -11.45 15.47
CA ILE A 85 -8.59 -11.94 14.35
C ILE A 85 -7.26 -12.44 14.90
N ARG A 86 -7.00 -13.74 14.74
CA ARG A 86 -5.73 -14.37 15.14
C ARG A 86 -4.56 -13.81 14.34
N GLY A 87 -3.35 -13.97 14.85
CA GLY A 87 -2.13 -13.62 14.16
C GLY A 87 -1.92 -14.47 12.91
N GLY A 88 -1.36 -13.85 11.87
CA GLY A 88 -1.10 -14.51 10.60
C GLY A 88 -1.23 -13.55 9.42
N GLU A 89 -0.83 -14.03 8.25
CA GLU A 89 -0.98 -13.30 6.98
C GLU A 89 -2.32 -13.69 6.32
N TYR A 90 -3.14 -12.68 6.03
CA TYR A 90 -4.44 -12.77 5.40
C TYR A 90 -4.37 -12.13 4.01
N GLN A 91 -4.52 -12.96 2.99
CA GLN A 91 -4.44 -12.53 1.60
C GLN A 91 -5.83 -12.16 1.08
N LEU A 92 -6.00 -10.91 0.67
CA LEU A 92 -7.21 -10.38 0.04
C LEU A 92 -7.10 -10.50 -1.48
N SER A 93 -8.09 -11.13 -2.09
CA SER A 93 -8.25 -11.15 -3.55
C SER A 93 -9.12 -10.01 -4.06
N GLU A 94 -9.92 -9.40 -3.19
CA GLU A 94 -10.83 -8.29 -3.46
C GLU A 94 -10.95 -7.38 -2.23
N THR A 95 -11.40 -6.15 -2.45
CA THR A 95 -11.67 -5.19 -1.38
C THR A 95 -12.81 -5.67 -0.50
N GLU A 96 -12.59 -5.65 0.82
CA GLU A 96 -13.62 -5.93 1.81
C GLU A 96 -14.49 -4.68 2.02
N ILE A 97 -15.69 -4.69 1.43
CA ILE A 97 -16.60 -3.54 1.44
C ILE A 97 -17.59 -3.64 2.60
N PHE A 98 -17.55 -2.70 3.54
CA PHE A 98 -18.51 -2.54 4.62
C PHE A 98 -19.56 -1.49 4.21
N THR A 99 -20.80 -1.91 4.03
CA THR A 99 -21.90 -1.05 3.56
C THR A 99 -22.80 -0.63 4.73
N PRO A 100 -23.85 0.19 4.53
CA PRO A 100 -24.78 0.52 5.62
C PRO A 100 -25.47 -0.71 6.24
N ALA A 101 -25.52 -1.83 5.50
CA ALA A 101 -25.97 -3.12 6.03
C ALA A 101 -25.03 -3.71 7.09
N ASP A 102 -23.80 -3.22 7.21
CA ASP A 102 -22.81 -3.60 8.22
C ASP A 102 -22.80 -2.70 9.45
N SER A 103 -23.49 -1.55 9.40
CA SER A 103 -23.57 -0.62 10.52
C SER A 103 -24.20 -1.25 11.76
N HIS A 104 -23.90 -0.73 12.94
CA HIS A 104 -24.63 -1.10 14.16
C HIS A 104 -25.57 0.01 14.64
N TYR A 105 -26.52 -0.34 15.53
CA TYR A 105 -27.40 0.63 16.18
C TYR A 105 -26.60 1.65 16.99
N ASP A 106 -27.15 2.85 17.12
CA ASP A 106 -26.55 3.89 17.95
C ASP A 106 -26.32 3.38 19.39
N SER A 107 -25.19 3.79 19.99
CA SER A 107 -24.66 3.33 21.29
C SER A 107 -23.94 1.98 21.31
N TYR A 108 -23.88 1.24 20.20
CA TYR A 108 -23.15 -0.02 20.12
C TYR A 108 -22.20 -0.06 18.92
N GLN A 109 -21.08 -0.76 19.06
CA GLN A 109 -20.03 -0.86 18.04
C GLN A 109 -19.83 -2.32 17.58
N ILE A 110 -19.52 -2.51 16.30
CA ILE A 110 -18.97 -3.76 15.77
C ILE A 110 -17.46 -3.58 15.69
N VAL A 111 -16.72 -4.39 16.44
CA VAL A 111 -15.27 -4.26 16.61
C VAL A 111 -14.55 -5.44 15.99
N TYR A 112 -13.81 -5.19 14.90
CA TYR A 112 -12.86 -6.13 14.32
C TYR A 112 -11.48 -5.82 14.88
N MET A 113 -10.88 -6.75 15.61
CA MET A 113 -9.60 -6.46 16.26
C MET A 113 -8.69 -7.68 16.36
N ALA A 114 -7.39 -7.41 16.53
CA ALA A 114 -6.42 -8.45 16.82
C ALA A 114 -6.80 -9.26 18.08
N TYR A 115 -6.56 -10.57 18.04
CA TYR A 115 -6.70 -11.45 19.19
C TYR A 115 -5.56 -11.23 20.17
N ALA A 116 -5.85 -10.66 21.34
CA ALA A 116 -4.86 -10.34 22.37
C ALA A 116 -3.70 -9.49 21.79
N ASP A 117 -2.45 -9.96 21.92
CA ASP A 117 -1.22 -9.34 21.43
C ASP A 117 -0.75 -9.93 20.07
N GLU A 118 -1.57 -10.76 19.43
CA GLU A 118 -1.26 -11.33 18.12
C GLU A 118 -1.31 -10.26 17.00
N ASN A 119 -0.64 -10.53 15.88
CA ASN A 119 -0.52 -9.60 14.76
C ASN A 119 -1.19 -10.14 13.48
N PRO A 120 -2.46 -9.82 13.21
CA PRO A 120 -3.08 -10.07 11.92
C PRO A 120 -2.54 -9.08 10.87
N VAL A 121 -2.05 -9.61 9.75
CA VAL A 121 -1.47 -8.83 8.65
C VAL A 121 -2.28 -9.07 7.38
N PHE A 122 -2.92 -8.03 6.85
CA PHE A 122 -3.63 -8.07 5.59
C PHE A 122 -2.76 -7.53 4.45
N SER A 123 -2.76 -8.25 3.34
CA SER A 123 -2.13 -7.85 2.08
C SER A 123 -2.90 -8.44 0.90
N SER A 124 -2.57 -8.04 -0.32
CA SER A 124 -3.17 -8.58 -1.55
C SER A 124 -2.13 -9.17 -2.49
N ASP A 125 -1.01 -9.62 -1.93
CA ASP A 125 0.19 -10.01 -2.66
C ASP A 125 -0.06 -11.15 -3.64
N ILE A 126 0.47 -11.03 -4.85
CA ILE A 126 0.61 -12.10 -5.84
C ILE A 126 2.11 -12.38 -5.97
N VAL A 127 2.47 -13.65 -5.81
CA VAL A 127 3.88 -14.10 -5.86
C VAL A 127 4.33 -14.22 -7.32
N ILE A 128 5.51 -13.68 -7.62
CA ILE A 128 6.23 -13.91 -8.87
C ILE A 128 7.21 -15.04 -8.68
N THR A 129 7.07 -16.11 -9.47
CA THR A 129 7.92 -17.31 -9.41
C THR A 129 8.67 -17.51 -10.73
N GLY A 130 9.55 -18.53 -10.77
CA GLY A 130 10.25 -18.90 -12.01
C GLY A 130 11.43 -18.00 -12.39
N TRP A 131 12.00 -17.29 -11.42
CA TRP A 131 13.17 -16.42 -11.61
C TRP A 131 14.39 -17.20 -12.14
N LYS A 132 15.06 -16.63 -13.13
CA LYS A 132 16.29 -17.15 -13.72
C LYS A 132 17.28 -16.01 -13.91
N LEU A 133 18.57 -16.29 -13.82
CA LEU A 133 19.59 -15.29 -14.11
C LEU A 133 19.46 -14.85 -15.58
N ALA A 134 19.36 -13.55 -15.82
CA ALA A 134 19.26 -12.98 -17.14
C ALA A 134 20.63 -12.98 -17.83
N SER A 135 20.66 -13.37 -19.10
CA SER A 135 21.82 -13.15 -19.97
C SER A 135 22.02 -11.66 -20.21
N SER A 136 23.25 -11.24 -20.57
CA SER A 136 23.45 -9.88 -21.09
C SER A 136 22.71 -9.70 -22.41
N PHE A 137 22.07 -8.54 -22.59
CA PHE A 137 21.42 -8.14 -23.84
C PHE A 137 21.55 -6.63 -24.06
N LYS A 138 21.30 -6.19 -25.29
CA LYS A 138 21.36 -4.77 -25.67
C LYS A 138 20.32 -3.97 -24.87
N GLY A 139 20.78 -2.92 -24.19
CA GLY A 139 19.92 -2.05 -23.37
C GLY A 139 20.09 -2.29 -21.87
N LEU A 140 20.53 -3.48 -21.44
CA LEU A 140 20.88 -3.70 -20.04
C LEU A 140 22.24 -3.04 -19.72
N PRO A 141 22.35 -2.23 -18.65
CA PRO A 141 23.63 -1.64 -18.24
C PRO A 141 24.70 -2.71 -17.98
N SER A 142 25.93 -2.44 -18.41
CA SER A 142 27.05 -3.39 -18.24
C SER A 142 27.31 -3.74 -16.77
N VAL A 143 27.04 -2.81 -15.86
CA VAL A 143 27.17 -3.01 -14.40
C VAL A 143 26.18 -4.05 -13.85
N ALA A 144 25.06 -4.27 -14.55
CA ALA A 144 24.00 -5.21 -14.19
C ALA A 144 24.20 -6.61 -14.80
N ASN A 145 25.17 -6.78 -15.70
CA ASN A 145 25.47 -8.07 -16.32
C ASN A 145 25.80 -9.14 -15.26
N GLY A 146 25.09 -10.28 -15.33
CA GLY A 146 25.26 -11.39 -14.39
C GLY A 146 24.68 -11.16 -13.00
N LYS A 147 23.85 -10.12 -12.80
CA LYS A 147 23.24 -9.79 -11.49
C LYS A 147 21.72 -9.66 -11.52
N VAL A 148 21.15 -9.49 -12.72
CA VAL A 148 19.71 -9.35 -12.93
C VAL A 148 19.07 -10.72 -13.11
N PHE A 149 17.94 -10.92 -12.46
CA PHE A 149 17.04 -12.04 -12.65
C PHE A 149 15.84 -11.62 -13.48
N VAL A 150 15.32 -12.57 -14.24
CA VAL A 150 14.13 -12.40 -15.07
C VAL A 150 13.13 -13.50 -14.75
N ALA A 151 11.86 -13.13 -14.68
CA ALA A 151 10.72 -14.04 -14.56
C ALA A 151 9.65 -13.66 -15.58
N SER A 152 8.77 -14.62 -15.91
CA SER A 152 7.56 -14.33 -16.67
C SER A 152 6.63 -13.46 -15.84
N LEU A 153 6.01 -12.47 -16.48
CA LEU A 153 4.94 -11.70 -15.88
C LEU A 153 3.76 -12.64 -15.58
N PRO A 154 3.31 -12.75 -14.32
CA PRO A 154 2.17 -13.59 -13.98
C PRO A 154 0.88 -13.01 -14.56
N GLU A 155 -0.19 -13.81 -14.53
CA GLU A 155 -1.53 -13.31 -14.83
C GLU A 155 -1.89 -12.18 -13.87
N LEU A 156 -2.30 -11.04 -14.44
CA LEU A 156 -2.67 -9.87 -13.67
C LEU A 156 -4.15 -9.93 -13.29
N PRO A 157 -4.53 -9.41 -12.10
CA PRO A 157 -5.93 -9.23 -11.73
C PRO A 157 -6.74 -8.54 -12.83
N LYS A 158 -8.03 -8.86 -12.93
CA LYS A 158 -8.93 -8.27 -13.91
C LYS A 158 -8.89 -6.74 -13.84
N GLY A 159 -8.68 -6.10 -14.99
CA GLY A 159 -8.62 -4.63 -15.10
C GLY A 159 -7.25 -4.03 -14.79
N LYS A 160 -6.26 -4.83 -14.40
CA LYS A 160 -4.90 -4.38 -14.14
C LYS A 160 -3.99 -4.67 -15.34
N GLU A 161 -3.39 -3.62 -15.89
CA GLU A 161 -2.48 -3.73 -17.06
C GLU A 161 -1.02 -3.98 -16.65
N ARG A 162 -0.63 -3.50 -15.46
CA ARG A 162 0.69 -3.69 -14.84
C ARG A 162 0.63 -3.37 -13.34
N PHE A 163 1.72 -3.60 -12.63
CA PHE A 163 1.91 -3.19 -11.24
C PHE A 163 3.02 -2.14 -11.11
N PHE A 164 2.96 -1.36 -10.04
CA PHE A 164 3.86 -0.21 -9.82
C PHE A 164 4.66 -0.32 -8.54
N THR A 165 4.32 -1.29 -7.71
CA THR A 165 5.05 -1.65 -6.51
C THR A 165 5.45 -3.12 -6.60
N LEU A 166 6.67 -3.40 -6.18
CA LEU A 166 7.22 -4.75 -6.10
C LEU A 166 7.92 -4.87 -4.75
N TYR A 167 7.80 -6.03 -4.13
CA TYR A 167 8.35 -6.29 -2.80
C TYR A 167 9.21 -7.55 -2.85
N ASP A 168 10.29 -7.59 -2.08
CA ASP A 168 11.04 -8.82 -1.81
C ASP A 168 11.16 -8.98 -0.31
N GLN A 169 10.72 -10.13 0.22
CA GLN A 169 10.63 -10.38 1.67
C GLN A 169 9.86 -9.27 2.40
N GLY A 170 8.80 -8.76 1.77
CA GLY A 170 7.93 -7.72 2.30
C GLY A 170 8.51 -6.29 2.28
N LYS A 171 9.72 -6.07 1.75
CA LYS A 171 10.32 -4.73 1.60
C LYS A 171 10.05 -4.17 0.21
N LEU A 172 9.60 -2.91 0.15
CA LEU A 172 9.36 -2.21 -1.11
C LEU A 172 10.67 -2.06 -1.89
N LEU A 173 10.63 -2.44 -3.16
CA LEU A 173 11.76 -2.35 -4.09
C LEU A 173 11.71 -1.05 -4.89
N THR A 174 12.86 -0.66 -5.40
CA THR A 174 13.05 0.58 -6.16
C THR A 174 12.72 0.31 -7.62
N ARG A 175 11.79 1.04 -8.24
CA ARG A 175 11.69 1.02 -9.71
C ARG A 175 12.96 1.59 -10.31
N ALA A 176 13.54 0.88 -11.27
CA ALA A 176 14.69 1.35 -12.04
C ALA A 176 14.41 2.73 -12.62
N ARG A 177 15.33 3.68 -12.42
CA ARG A 177 15.07 5.09 -12.70
C ARG A 177 16.31 5.85 -13.15
N SER A 178 16.11 6.82 -14.03
CA SER A 178 17.19 7.73 -14.42
C SER A 178 17.62 8.61 -13.23
N LYS A 179 18.80 9.21 -13.34
CA LYS A 179 19.11 10.43 -12.57
C LYS A 179 18.08 11.53 -12.84
N GLY A 180 17.94 12.46 -11.91
CA GLY A 180 17.13 13.66 -12.14
C GLY A 180 17.66 14.47 -13.31
N PHE A 181 16.75 15.08 -14.06
CA PHE A 181 17.08 15.99 -15.16
C PHE A 181 16.12 17.18 -15.19
N GLU A 182 16.59 18.29 -15.74
CA GLU A 182 15.79 19.48 -15.96
C GLU A 182 15.24 19.49 -17.39
N PRO A 183 13.95 19.83 -17.60
CA PRO A 183 13.44 20.13 -18.93
C PRO A 183 14.25 21.22 -19.63
N THR A 184 14.39 21.16 -20.96
CA THR A 184 15.24 22.10 -21.71
C THR A 184 14.53 23.40 -22.12
N LYS A 185 13.22 23.49 -21.91
CA LYS A 185 12.37 24.63 -22.28
C LYS A 185 11.73 25.29 -21.06
N VAL A 186 11.55 26.61 -21.13
CA VAL A 186 10.76 27.41 -20.19
C VAL A 186 9.32 27.48 -20.70
N MET A 187 8.32 27.25 -19.85
CA MET A 187 6.91 27.13 -20.22
C MET A 187 6.03 28.19 -19.55
N THR A 188 5.10 28.82 -20.30
CA THR A 188 4.04 29.69 -19.75
C THR A 188 3.08 28.89 -18.87
N GLY A 189 2.39 29.54 -17.92
CA GLY A 189 1.14 29.03 -17.31
C GLY A 189 1.33 28.30 -15.97
N GLY A 190 0.35 28.49 -15.07
CA GLY A 190 0.36 28.04 -13.68
C GLY A 190 -0.05 29.17 -12.74
N ASP A 191 -0.73 28.85 -11.63
CA ASP A 191 -1.39 29.83 -10.75
C ASP A 191 -0.40 30.62 -9.85
N GLY A 192 0.91 30.44 -10.06
CA GLY A 192 1.98 31.10 -9.30
C GLY A 192 2.50 32.33 -10.02
N GLY A 193 2.17 33.51 -9.48
CA GLY A 193 2.65 34.80 -9.99
C GLY A 193 4.17 34.93 -9.95
N GLY A 194 4.75 35.42 -11.05
CA GLY A 194 6.13 35.94 -11.03
C GLY A 194 6.99 35.73 -12.28
N VAL A 195 6.57 34.96 -13.29
CA VAL A 195 7.41 34.69 -14.47
C VAL A 195 7.06 35.66 -15.61
N ASP A 196 8.07 36.35 -16.15
CA ASP A 196 7.94 37.26 -17.30
C ASP A 196 7.41 36.51 -18.54
N TRP A 197 6.31 37.01 -19.10
CA TRP A 197 5.47 36.33 -20.10
C TRP A 197 6.00 36.41 -21.54
N LYS A 198 7.16 37.02 -21.79
CA LYS A 198 7.71 37.20 -23.14
C LYS A 198 8.59 36.01 -23.58
N GLY A 199 8.28 35.43 -24.74
CA GLY A 199 9.12 34.40 -25.41
C GLY A 199 8.81 32.95 -25.04
N MET A 200 7.75 32.71 -24.27
CA MET A 200 7.35 31.38 -23.83
C MET A 200 6.48 30.67 -24.87
N ILE A 201 6.62 29.34 -25.00
CA ILE A 201 5.76 28.51 -25.86
C ILE A 201 4.36 28.45 -25.21
N LYS A 202 3.29 28.48 -26.03
CA LYS A 202 1.93 28.20 -25.55
C LYS A 202 1.94 26.81 -24.92
N ALA A 203 1.76 26.76 -23.61
CA ALA A 203 1.83 25.51 -22.88
C ALA A 203 0.76 24.53 -23.36
N ASP A 204 1.19 23.41 -23.94
CA ASP A 204 0.48 22.17 -23.71
C ASP A 204 1.00 21.56 -22.40
N ARG A 205 0.22 20.64 -21.82
CA ARG A 205 0.58 19.95 -20.58
C ARG A 205 1.04 18.51 -20.85
N ASN A 206 1.32 18.16 -22.09
CA ASN A 206 1.63 16.80 -22.52
C ASN A 206 3.05 16.65 -23.06
N SER A 207 3.67 17.74 -23.47
CA SER A 207 5.00 17.80 -24.06
C SER A 207 6.05 18.08 -23.01
N ILE A 208 7.10 17.26 -23.02
CA ILE A 208 8.33 17.51 -22.25
C ILE A 208 9.51 17.54 -23.21
N TRP A 209 10.29 18.63 -23.14
CA TRP A 209 11.55 18.74 -23.87
C TRP A 209 12.68 18.38 -22.91
N PHE A 210 13.51 17.42 -23.31
CA PHE A 210 14.47 16.77 -22.42
C PHE A 210 15.91 16.91 -22.95
N PRO A 211 16.94 16.74 -22.11
CA PRO A 211 18.32 16.65 -22.57
C PRO A 211 18.54 15.39 -23.42
N ASN A 212 19.24 15.53 -24.54
CA ASN A 212 19.44 14.44 -25.50
C ASN A 212 19.95 13.15 -24.82
N GLY A 213 19.35 12.01 -25.19
CA GLY A 213 19.75 10.67 -24.74
C GLY A 213 19.12 10.19 -23.43
N ILE A 214 18.44 11.05 -22.67
CA ILE A 214 17.80 10.67 -21.39
C ILE A 214 16.47 9.94 -21.60
N ILE A 215 15.66 10.37 -22.56
CA ILE A 215 14.41 9.70 -22.94
C ILE A 215 14.62 9.09 -24.33
N LYS A 216 14.37 7.79 -24.46
CA LYS A 216 14.50 7.03 -25.71
C LYS A 216 13.14 6.59 -26.21
N ASN A 217 13.05 6.24 -27.48
CA ASN A 217 11.85 5.66 -28.05
C ASN A 217 11.82 4.14 -27.78
N TRP A 218 11.68 3.75 -26.52
CA TRP A 218 11.60 2.34 -26.11
C TRP A 218 10.43 1.63 -26.78
N ASN A 219 10.58 0.34 -27.08
CA ASN A 219 9.53 -0.44 -27.74
C ASN A 219 8.28 -0.69 -26.86
N ASN A 220 8.35 -0.34 -25.58
CA ASN A 220 7.32 -0.51 -24.56
C ASN A 220 7.01 0.81 -23.83
N LEU A 221 6.85 1.93 -24.55
CA LEU A 221 6.55 3.25 -23.95
C LEU A 221 5.38 3.25 -22.94
N ALA A 222 4.37 2.41 -23.14
CA ALA A 222 3.24 2.25 -22.21
C ALA A 222 3.66 1.78 -20.80
N ASP A 223 4.85 1.16 -20.69
CA ASP A 223 5.44 0.76 -19.42
C ASP A 223 6.35 1.86 -18.83
N ILE A 224 6.71 2.90 -19.57
CA ILE A 224 7.64 3.93 -19.10
C ILE A 224 6.86 5.09 -18.49
N GLU A 225 7.25 5.51 -17.30
CA GLU A 225 6.68 6.69 -16.64
C GLU A 225 7.70 7.79 -16.45
N LEU A 226 7.22 9.03 -16.50
CA LEU A 226 7.96 10.19 -16.07
C LEU A 226 7.46 10.60 -14.70
N PHE A 227 8.34 10.64 -13.71
CA PHE A 227 8.13 11.55 -12.59
C PHE A 227 8.39 12.95 -13.10
N VAL A 228 7.44 13.85 -12.89
CA VAL A 228 7.53 15.25 -13.29
C VAL A 228 7.11 16.12 -12.12
N GLN A 229 7.98 17.03 -11.74
CA GLN A 229 7.62 18.20 -10.96
C GLN A 229 7.42 19.36 -11.95
N PRO A 230 6.16 19.74 -12.26
CA PRO A 230 5.84 20.76 -13.25
C PRO A 230 6.37 22.15 -12.88
N ASN A 231 6.19 23.12 -13.78
CA ASN A 231 6.81 24.44 -13.68
C ASN A 231 6.47 25.24 -12.40
N VAL A 232 5.40 24.88 -11.68
CA VAL A 232 5.01 25.48 -10.41
C VAL A 232 5.81 24.95 -9.19
N GLY A 233 6.50 23.82 -9.32
CA GLY A 233 7.42 23.29 -8.31
C GLY A 233 6.80 22.62 -7.08
N TYR A 234 5.52 22.83 -6.76
CA TYR A 234 4.90 22.27 -5.54
C TYR A 234 3.94 21.07 -5.80
N VAL A 235 3.90 20.55 -7.02
CA VAL A 235 3.14 19.33 -7.36
C VAL A 235 4.04 18.32 -8.07
N THR A 236 3.63 17.05 -8.08
CA THR A 236 4.33 15.98 -8.80
C THR A 236 3.33 15.10 -9.54
N ASN A 237 3.65 14.72 -10.77
CA ASN A 237 2.89 13.77 -11.56
C ASN A 237 3.76 12.55 -11.90
N TYR A 238 3.12 11.39 -12.02
CA TYR A 238 3.68 10.23 -12.70
C TYR A 238 2.90 10.01 -13.99
N LEU A 239 3.57 10.17 -15.14
CA LEU A 239 2.92 10.24 -16.44
C LEU A 239 3.50 9.20 -17.40
N THR A 240 2.64 8.33 -17.93
CA THR A 240 3.02 7.35 -18.95
C THR A 240 3.41 8.03 -20.26
N LEU A 241 4.49 7.57 -20.89
CA LEU A 241 4.90 8.04 -22.22
C LEU A 241 3.93 7.57 -23.31
N ALA A 242 3.56 8.48 -24.21
CA ALA A 242 2.77 8.22 -25.41
C ALA A 242 3.67 8.13 -26.67
N SER A 243 4.65 9.03 -26.80
CA SER A 243 5.59 9.03 -27.93
C SER A 243 6.88 9.76 -27.57
N VAL A 244 7.96 9.46 -28.30
CA VAL A 244 9.26 10.11 -28.15
C VAL A 244 9.84 10.40 -29.54
N ASP A 245 10.20 11.66 -29.78
CA ASP A 245 11.04 12.08 -30.91
C ASP A 245 12.44 12.39 -30.37
N GLU A 246 13.35 11.41 -30.47
CA GLU A 246 14.72 11.52 -29.97
C GLU A 246 15.52 12.61 -30.71
N GLN A 247 15.27 12.81 -32.01
CA GLN A 247 15.98 13.80 -32.83
C GLN A 247 15.64 15.23 -32.37
N LYS A 248 14.37 15.47 -32.03
CA LYS A 248 13.91 16.76 -31.51
C LYS A 248 14.00 16.86 -29.98
N SER A 249 14.36 15.77 -29.30
CA SER A 249 14.38 15.63 -27.84
C SER A 249 13.08 16.12 -27.18
N VAL A 250 11.95 15.66 -27.72
CA VAL A 250 10.61 15.94 -27.19
C VAL A 250 9.82 14.64 -27.03
N ALA A 251 9.16 14.48 -25.89
CA ALA A 251 8.29 13.36 -25.59
C ALA A 251 6.88 13.85 -25.28
N GLN A 252 5.89 13.01 -25.55
CA GLN A 252 4.49 13.24 -25.23
C GLN A 252 4.05 12.27 -24.14
N THR A 253 3.23 12.73 -23.19
CA THR A 253 2.58 11.89 -22.17
C THR A 253 1.14 11.58 -22.56
N VAL A 254 0.65 10.40 -22.13
CA VAL A 254 -0.73 9.94 -22.41
C VAL A 254 -1.77 10.84 -21.75
N LEU A 255 -1.47 11.29 -20.53
CA LEU A 255 -2.27 12.24 -19.76
C LEU A 255 -1.53 13.57 -19.65
N PRO A 256 -2.25 14.71 -19.62
CA PRO A 256 -1.63 15.97 -19.29
C PRO A 256 -1.11 15.95 -17.85
N ALA A 257 0.00 16.64 -17.60
CA ALA A 257 0.41 17.07 -16.28
C ALA A 257 -0.59 18.08 -15.69
N THR A 258 -0.56 18.27 -14.37
CA THR A 258 -1.39 19.29 -13.68
C THR A 258 -1.09 20.68 -14.24
N TYR A 259 0.20 20.97 -14.39
CA TYR A 259 0.75 22.20 -14.92
C TYR A 259 1.77 21.94 -16.03
N PRO A 260 2.15 22.96 -16.81
CA PRO A 260 3.11 22.81 -17.91
C PRO A 260 4.48 22.28 -17.44
N MET A 261 5.08 21.40 -18.24
CA MET A 261 6.33 20.71 -17.91
C MET A 261 7.54 21.49 -18.43
N GLY A 262 8.06 22.41 -17.62
CA GLY A 262 9.17 23.29 -17.98
C GLY A 262 10.26 23.36 -16.91
N LYS A 263 11.31 24.14 -17.20
CA LYS A 263 12.34 24.51 -16.22
C LYS A 263 11.69 25.13 -14.97
N ILE A 264 12.25 24.80 -13.81
CA ILE A 264 11.90 25.41 -12.53
C ILE A 264 13.16 25.87 -11.80
N ASP A 265 12.99 26.79 -10.86
CA ASP A 265 14.09 27.21 -10.01
C ASP A 265 14.69 26.02 -9.25
N LYS A 266 16.02 25.99 -9.17
CA LYS A 266 16.79 24.92 -8.54
C LYS A 266 16.43 24.70 -7.07
N HIS A 267 16.04 25.74 -6.34
CA HIS A 267 15.66 25.58 -4.94
C HIS A 267 14.34 24.79 -4.76
N LEU A 268 13.56 24.60 -5.82
CA LEU A 268 12.32 23.82 -5.81
C LEU A 268 12.54 22.37 -6.25
N HIS A 269 13.74 21.99 -6.72
CA HIS A 269 13.97 20.65 -7.27
C HIS A 269 13.69 19.56 -6.23
N ALA A 270 12.80 18.63 -6.58
CA ALA A 270 12.47 17.47 -5.74
C ALA A 270 13.62 16.45 -5.64
N MET A 271 14.63 16.55 -6.51
CA MET A 271 15.77 15.64 -6.54
C MET A 271 17.01 16.31 -7.13
N GLU A 272 18.18 15.70 -6.92
CA GLU A 272 19.41 16.16 -7.56
C GLU A 272 19.33 16.00 -9.09
N GLY A 273 19.84 16.99 -9.82
CA GLY A 273 19.92 16.96 -11.28
C GLY A 273 18.70 17.54 -12.01
N GLY A 274 17.57 17.72 -11.32
CA GLY A 274 16.43 18.45 -11.88
C GLY A 274 15.08 18.12 -11.27
N SER A 275 14.02 18.41 -12.03
CA SER A 275 12.62 18.29 -11.63
C SER A 275 11.92 17.07 -12.22
N CYS A 276 12.59 16.31 -13.09
CA CYS A 276 12.03 15.15 -13.75
C CYS A 276 12.95 13.93 -13.66
N ARG A 277 12.39 12.72 -13.76
CA ARG A 277 13.14 11.48 -14.00
C ARG A 277 12.30 10.47 -14.78
N VAL A 278 12.98 9.56 -15.47
CA VAL A 278 12.35 8.41 -16.14
C VAL A 278 12.30 7.24 -15.17
N GLU A 279 11.21 6.49 -15.13
CA GLU A 279 11.05 5.25 -14.36
C GLU A 279 10.66 4.07 -15.26
N ASN A 280 11.04 2.87 -14.80
CA ASN A 280 10.74 1.58 -15.40
C ASN A 280 11.37 1.35 -16.79
N ALA A 281 12.53 1.95 -17.05
CA ALA A 281 13.32 1.67 -18.25
C ALA A 281 14.49 0.75 -17.95
N ILE A 282 14.71 -0.27 -18.80
CA ILE A 282 15.76 -1.28 -18.61
C ILE A 282 17.18 -0.69 -18.63
N ASP A 283 17.39 0.39 -19.38
CA ASP A 283 18.63 1.17 -19.43
C ASP A 283 19.03 1.78 -18.08
N TYR A 284 18.10 1.85 -17.13
CA TYR A 284 18.32 2.41 -15.80
C TYR A 284 18.23 1.36 -14.69
N LEU A 285 18.27 0.07 -15.03
CA LEU A 285 18.39 -1.02 -14.06
C LEU A 285 19.87 -1.21 -13.74
N ASP A 286 20.41 -0.42 -12.82
CA ASP A 286 21.86 -0.30 -12.58
C ASP A 286 22.30 -0.47 -11.12
N ALA A 287 21.36 -0.70 -10.18
CA ALA A 287 21.66 -0.94 -8.78
C ALA A 287 20.91 -2.13 -8.16
N PRO A 288 21.44 -2.76 -7.08
CA PRO A 288 20.71 -3.74 -6.29
C PRO A 288 19.42 -3.18 -5.70
N GLY A 289 18.36 -3.98 -5.69
CA GLY A 289 17.02 -3.57 -5.26
C GLY A 289 16.17 -2.94 -6.36
N GLU A 290 16.72 -2.79 -7.56
CA GLU A 290 15.98 -2.21 -8.69
C GLU A 290 15.25 -3.24 -9.54
N TRP A 291 14.11 -2.86 -10.12
CA TRP A 291 13.31 -3.71 -10.98
C TRP A 291 12.65 -2.96 -12.15
N VAL A 292 12.29 -3.73 -13.18
CA VAL A 292 11.59 -3.28 -14.39
C VAL A 292 10.51 -4.30 -14.76
N VAL A 293 9.34 -3.83 -15.16
CA VAL A 293 8.31 -4.63 -15.84
C VAL A 293 8.22 -4.24 -17.32
N ASN A 294 8.21 -5.25 -18.19
CA ASN A 294 7.97 -5.10 -19.63
C ASN A 294 6.73 -5.93 -20.00
N THR A 295 5.58 -5.27 -20.13
CA THR A 295 4.29 -5.92 -20.41
C THR A 295 4.20 -6.45 -21.84
N LYS A 296 4.90 -5.81 -22.78
CA LYS A 296 4.98 -6.24 -24.18
C LYS A 296 5.72 -7.56 -24.34
N GLU A 297 6.80 -7.74 -23.59
CA GLU A 297 7.57 -8.99 -23.54
C GLU A 297 7.00 -10.00 -22.52
N LYS A 298 6.09 -9.55 -21.64
CA LYS A 298 5.57 -10.31 -20.49
C LYS A 298 6.70 -10.78 -19.57
N LEU A 299 7.61 -9.87 -19.24
CA LEU A 299 8.78 -10.15 -18.39
C LEU A 299 8.89 -9.14 -17.25
N VAL A 300 9.42 -9.63 -16.13
CA VAL A 300 9.82 -8.82 -14.97
C VAL A 300 11.31 -9.05 -14.74
N TYR A 301 12.07 -7.97 -14.68
CA TYR A 301 13.50 -7.96 -14.41
C TYR A 301 13.73 -7.39 -13.01
N TYR A 302 14.60 -8.01 -12.22
CA TYR A 302 14.92 -7.59 -10.86
C TYR A 302 16.40 -7.84 -10.58
N TRP A 303 17.11 -6.86 -10.05
CA TRP A 303 18.42 -7.05 -9.45
C TRP A 303 18.24 -7.21 -7.94
N PRO A 304 18.38 -8.42 -7.36
CA PRO A 304 18.24 -8.64 -5.93
C PRO A 304 19.24 -7.82 -5.10
N VAL A 305 18.77 -7.31 -3.96
CA VAL A 305 19.65 -6.63 -2.97
C VAL A 305 20.82 -7.55 -2.57
N SER A 306 20.57 -8.85 -2.44
CA SER A 306 21.59 -9.86 -2.19
C SER A 306 21.18 -11.21 -2.74
N GLY A 307 22.12 -11.90 -3.40
CA GLY A 307 21.92 -13.29 -3.83
C GLY A 307 20.87 -13.44 -4.93
N GLN A 308 19.79 -14.14 -4.61
CA GLN A 308 18.71 -14.53 -5.53
C GLN A 308 17.40 -13.84 -5.10
N PRO A 309 16.41 -13.71 -5.99
CA PRO A 309 15.05 -13.34 -5.59
C PRO A 309 14.48 -14.33 -4.57
N HIS A 310 13.81 -13.86 -3.52
CA HIS A 310 13.20 -14.72 -2.51
C HIS A 310 11.67 -14.75 -2.65
N GLN A 311 10.97 -13.94 -1.86
CA GLN A 311 9.51 -13.85 -1.86
C GLN A 311 9.12 -12.58 -2.58
N VAL A 312 9.29 -12.59 -3.91
CA VAL A 312 8.97 -11.43 -4.73
C VAL A 312 7.48 -11.36 -4.99
N THR A 313 6.83 -10.27 -4.55
CA THR A 313 5.39 -10.08 -4.64
C THR A 313 5.03 -8.71 -5.20
N PHE A 314 3.82 -8.60 -5.76
CA PHE A 314 3.16 -7.33 -6.04
C PHE A 314 1.69 -7.41 -5.58
N PRO A 315 1.09 -6.33 -5.10
CA PRO A 315 -0.29 -6.33 -4.66
C PRO A 315 -1.29 -6.40 -5.80
N ALA A 316 -2.41 -7.08 -5.57
CA ALA A 316 -3.57 -7.03 -6.44
C ALA A 316 -4.39 -5.75 -6.25
N LEU A 317 -4.41 -5.19 -5.04
CA LEU A 317 -5.34 -4.12 -4.65
C LEU A 317 -4.62 -2.87 -4.15
N SER A 318 -5.23 -1.71 -4.42
CA SER A 318 -4.89 -0.44 -3.76
C SER A 318 -5.71 -0.24 -2.48
N GLU A 319 -6.93 -0.80 -2.44
CA GLU A 319 -7.91 -0.65 -1.35
C GLU A 319 -8.26 -2.00 -0.74
N TYR A 320 -7.99 -2.16 0.56
CA TYR A 320 -8.19 -3.43 1.26
C TYR A 320 -9.52 -3.42 1.98
N PHE A 321 -9.75 -2.47 2.88
CA PHE A 321 -11.02 -2.32 3.58
C PHE A 321 -11.66 -0.99 3.17
N PHE A 322 -12.90 -1.07 2.69
CA PHE A 322 -13.66 0.11 2.29
C PHE A 322 -14.95 0.21 3.08
N VAL A 323 -15.04 1.20 3.96
CA VAL A 323 -16.27 1.58 4.64
C VAL A 323 -17.05 2.51 3.72
N ASP A 324 -18.00 1.90 3.00
CA ASP A 324 -18.65 2.42 1.80
C ASP A 324 -20.08 2.88 2.08
N GLY A 325 -20.20 4.08 2.64
CA GLY A 325 -21.46 4.80 2.67
C GLY A 325 -21.76 5.50 1.35
N HIS A 326 -22.99 5.98 1.23
CA HIS A 326 -23.41 6.85 0.14
C HIS A 326 -24.65 7.64 0.53
N GLU A 327 -24.73 8.89 0.10
CA GLU A 327 -25.84 9.80 0.40
C GLU A 327 -27.23 9.20 0.16
N SER A 328 -27.40 8.40 -0.90
CA SER A 328 -28.70 7.83 -1.29
C SER A 328 -29.07 6.52 -0.62
N GLY A 329 -28.14 5.80 -0.01
CA GLY A 329 -28.41 4.49 0.63
C GLY A 329 -27.86 4.34 2.03
N GLY A 330 -27.39 5.44 2.62
CA GLY A 330 -27.14 5.60 4.04
C GLY A 330 -25.67 5.72 4.39
N LEU A 331 -25.45 6.22 5.60
CA LEU A 331 -24.13 6.30 6.21
C LEU A 331 -23.73 4.93 6.77
N VAL A 332 -22.44 4.62 6.73
CA VAL A 332 -21.90 3.48 7.50
C VAL A 332 -21.55 3.95 8.90
N ARG A 333 -22.01 3.23 9.93
CA ARG A 333 -21.90 3.68 11.33
C ARG A 333 -21.37 2.62 12.25
N ASN A 334 -20.61 3.05 13.26
CA ASN A 334 -20.27 2.23 14.43
C ASN A 334 -19.43 0.97 14.12
N ILE A 335 -18.47 1.07 13.18
CA ILE A 335 -17.51 -0.01 12.87
C ILE A 335 -16.11 0.38 13.35
N ALA A 336 -15.43 -0.51 14.06
CA ALA A 336 -14.06 -0.31 14.49
C ALA A 336 -13.09 -1.36 13.95
N PHE A 337 -11.91 -0.91 13.54
CA PHE A 337 -10.74 -1.74 13.25
C PHE A 337 -9.64 -1.45 14.27
N LYS A 338 -9.23 -2.45 15.06
CA LYS A 338 -8.22 -2.25 16.11
C LYS A 338 -7.05 -3.24 16.05
N GLY A 339 -5.82 -2.72 16.06
CA GLY A 339 -4.63 -3.57 16.12
C GLY A 339 -4.33 -4.37 14.85
N ILE A 340 -4.94 -4.01 13.71
CA ILE A 340 -4.77 -4.72 12.45
C ILE A 340 -3.61 -4.12 11.66
N THR A 341 -2.77 -4.96 11.06
CA THR A 341 -1.74 -4.51 10.12
C THR A 341 -2.25 -4.62 8.68
N PHE A 342 -2.12 -3.55 7.90
CA PHE A 342 -2.32 -3.54 6.45
C PHE A 342 -0.99 -3.16 5.82
N THR A 343 -0.54 -3.93 4.82
CA THR A 343 0.76 -3.68 4.21
C THR A 343 0.80 -4.07 2.75
N ARG A 344 1.78 -3.50 2.01
CA ARG A 344 2.08 -3.83 0.62
C ARG A 344 0.97 -3.40 -0.34
N GLY A 345 0.43 -2.20 -0.17
CA GLY A 345 -0.60 -1.63 -1.07
C GLY A 345 -0.05 -1.27 -2.45
N GLU A 346 -0.90 -1.32 -3.48
CA GLU A 346 -0.54 -0.83 -4.81
C GLU A 346 -0.53 0.71 -4.87
N ARG A 347 0.19 1.28 -5.84
CA ARG A 347 0.16 2.71 -6.15
C ARG A 347 -1.04 3.08 -7.02
N GLU A 348 -1.62 4.24 -6.71
CA GLU A 348 -2.65 4.87 -7.54
C GLU A 348 -2.18 5.13 -8.97
N GLN A 349 -3.09 4.93 -9.93
CA GLN A 349 -2.90 5.37 -11.32
C GLN A 349 -3.96 6.38 -11.71
N ILE A 350 -3.52 7.50 -12.26
CA ILE A 350 -4.43 8.52 -12.79
C ILE A 350 -4.97 8.06 -14.15
N THR A 351 -6.27 8.27 -14.39
CA THR A 351 -6.98 7.98 -15.63
C THR A 351 -7.66 9.23 -16.18
N LYS A 352 -8.05 9.21 -17.46
CA LYS A 352 -8.81 10.32 -18.09
C LYS A 352 -10.16 10.60 -17.43
N LYS A 353 -10.68 9.65 -16.65
CA LYS A 353 -11.99 9.76 -15.97
C LYS A 353 -11.86 10.34 -14.56
N ASP A 354 -10.65 10.42 -14.03
CA ASP A 354 -10.44 10.92 -12.68
C ASP A 354 -10.69 12.43 -12.65
N ILE A 355 -11.23 12.89 -11.53
CA ILE A 355 -11.49 14.29 -11.27
C ILE A 355 -10.51 14.70 -10.18
N GLY A 356 -9.53 15.52 -10.52
CA GLY A 356 -8.55 16.02 -9.56
C GLY A 356 -9.20 16.90 -8.49
N LEU A 357 -8.83 16.68 -7.24
CA LEU A 357 -8.97 17.67 -6.17
C LEU A 357 -7.84 18.69 -6.30
N GLN A 358 -8.00 19.86 -5.70
CA GLN A 358 -7.05 20.99 -5.73
C GLN A 358 -5.59 20.59 -6.05
N HIS A 359 -5.08 21.07 -7.19
CA HIS A 359 -3.72 20.79 -7.70
C HIS A 359 -3.40 19.31 -7.98
N GLU A 360 -4.42 18.47 -8.16
CA GLU A 360 -4.32 17.02 -8.37
C GLU A 360 -3.50 16.32 -7.27
N TRP A 361 -3.48 16.87 -6.05
CA TRP A 361 -2.87 16.21 -4.88
C TRP A 361 -3.57 14.91 -4.51
N ASP A 362 -4.86 14.80 -4.85
CA ASP A 362 -5.67 13.60 -4.74
C ASP A 362 -6.80 13.67 -5.79
N MET A 363 -7.58 12.61 -5.92
CA MET A 363 -8.66 12.45 -6.89
C MET A 363 -10.00 12.23 -6.18
N TRP A 364 -11.06 12.82 -6.70
CA TRP A 364 -12.41 12.68 -6.14
C TRP A 364 -12.88 11.23 -6.13
N ASN A 365 -13.21 10.73 -4.93
CA ASN A 365 -13.79 9.40 -4.70
C ASN A 365 -13.01 8.26 -5.37
N LYS A 366 -11.68 8.25 -5.22
CA LYS A 366 -10.80 7.27 -5.85
C LYS A 366 -10.27 6.23 -4.85
N ASP A 367 -10.08 5.02 -5.35
CA ASP A 367 -9.50 3.87 -4.66
C ASP A 367 -7.97 3.96 -4.60
N ASN A 368 -7.45 4.73 -3.64
CA ASN A 368 -6.00 4.95 -3.49
C ASN A 368 -5.47 4.79 -2.07
N ALA A 369 -6.24 4.18 -1.15
CA ALA A 369 -5.85 3.97 0.24
C ALA A 369 -6.11 2.53 0.70
N MET A 370 -5.21 1.95 1.50
CA MET A 370 -5.43 0.59 2.03
C MET A 370 -6.70 0.50 2.88
N VAL A 371 -7.02 1.55 3.64
CA VAL A 371 -8.30 1.66 4.36
C VAL A 371 -8.98 2.97 4.00
N ARG A 372 -10.20 2.90 3.50
CA ARG A 372 -10.98 4.09 3.15
C ARG A 372 -12.31 4.13 3.87
N PHE A 373 -12.71 5.32 4.28
CA PHE A 373 -14.02 5.61 4.83
C PHE A 373 -14.66 6.69 3.98
N ARG A 374 -15.87 6.42 3.50
CA ARG A 374 -16.68 7.38 2.75
C ARG A 374 -18.08 7.37 3.32
N ASP A 375 -18.65 8.56 3.56
CA ASP A 375 -20.01 8.70 4.09
C ASP A 375 -20.22 7.85 5.34
N ALA A 376 -19.33 8.04 6.32
CA ALA A 376 -19.23 7.23 7.53
C ALA A 376 -19.25 8.08 8.80
N GLU A 377 -19.85 7.54 9.87
CA GLU A 377 -19.88 8.18 11.19
C GLU A 377 -19.57 7.21 12.33
N TYR A 378 -18.96 7.70 13.42
CA TYR A 378 -18.71 6.90 14.63
C TYR A 378 -17.93 5.60 14.33
N CYS A 379 -17.15 5.59 13.26
CA CYS A 379 -16.25 4.50 12.96
C CYS A 379 -14.92 4.74 13.69
N GLU A 380 -14.04 3.74 13.74
CA GLU A 380 -12.76 3.87 14.42
C GLU A 380 -11.68 3.07 13.68
N ILE A 381 -10.49 3.64 13.59
CA ILE A 381 -9.27 2.91 13.25
C ILE A 381 -8.20 3.22 14.30
N SER A 382 -7.88 2.27 15.17
CA SER A 382 -6.98 2.50 16.31
C SER A 382 -5.94 1.40 16.48
N ASN A 383 -4.72 1.77 16.85
CA ASN A 383 -3.59 0.84 17.00
C ASN A 383 -3.27 0.00 15.75
N CYS A 384 -3.82 0.36 14.59
CA CYS A 384 -3.53 -0.30 13.32
C CYS A 384 -2.17 0.14 12.78
N ARG A 385 -1.52 -0.74 12.01
CA ARG A 385 -0.27 -0.44 11.31
C ARG A 385 -0.54 -0.41 9.82
N LEU A 386 -0.22 0.69 9.17
CA LEU A 386 -0.35 0.84 7.73
C LEU A 386 1.03 1.14 7.16
N THR A 387 1.64 0.17 6.51
CA THR A 387 3.05 0.23 6.11
C THR A 387 3.23 -0.20 4.67
N ASN A 388 4.30 0.29 4.02
CA ASN A 388 4.70 -0.18 2.69
C ASN A 388 3.56 -0.10 1.65
N SER A 389 2.80 0.99 1.61
CA SER A 389 1.80 1.21 0.56
C SER A 389 2.42 2.00 -0.59
N GLY A 390 2.04 1.66 -1.82
CA GLY A 390 2.27 2.52 -2.99
C GLY A 390 1.34 3.73 -3.04
N GLY A 391 0.23 3.71 -2.31
CA GLY A 391 -0.74 4.80 -2.19
C GLY A 391 -0.86 5.32 -0.76
N ALA A 392 -2.01 5.89 -0.43
CA ALA A 392 -2.32 6.31 0.92
C ALA A 392 -2.46 5.10 1.87
N GLY A 393 -2.22 5.35 3.16
CA GLY A 393 -2.53 4.39 4.21
C GLY A 393 -4.03 4.39 4.51
N ILE A 394 -4.51 5.51 5.04
CA ILE A 394 -5.91 5.73 5.42
C ILE A 394 -6.42 6.94 4.64
N ARG A 395 -7.69 6.90 4.22
CA ARG A 395 -8.38 8.02 3.60
C ARG A 395 -9.79 8.20 4.15
N PHE A 396 -10.17 9.45 4.37
CA PHE A 396 -11.49 9.88 4.80
C PHE A 396 -12.09 10.77 3.70
N ASP A 397 -13.15 10.29 3.07
CA ASP A 397 -13.75 10.90 1.90
C ASP A 397 -15.16 11.43 2.17
N LEU A 398 -15.50 12.51 1.48
CA LEU A 398 -16.83 13.13 1.50
C LEU A 398 -17.29 13.44 2.93
N HIS A 399 -18.35 12.78 3.41
CA HIS A 399 -18.79 12.88 4.78
C HIS A 399 -18.12 11.82 5.66
N ALA A 400 -17.08 12.19 6.41
CA ALA A 400 -16.48 11.31 7.41
C ALA A 400 -16.40 12.06 8.75
N GLN A 401 -17.33 11.78 9.66
CA GLN A 401 -17.48 12.51 10.93
C GLN A 401 -17.30 11.59 12.13
N VAL A 402 -16.64 12.09 13.18
CA VAL A 402 -16.42 11.34 14.43
C VAL A 402 -15.77 9.98 14.14
N ILE A 403 -14.59 10.01 13.51
CA ILE A 403 -13.75 8.83 13.25
C ILE A 403 -12.61 8.72 14.27
#